data_AF-A0A0H5R0Z7-F1
#
_entry.id   AF-A0A0H5R0Z7-F1
#
_cell.length_a   1.000
_cell.length_b   1.000
_cell.length_c   1.000
_cell.angle_alpha   90.00
_cell.angle_beta   90.00
_cell.angle_gamma   90.00
#
_symmetry.space_group_name_H-M   'P 1'
#
loop_
_entity.id
_entity.type
_entity.pdbx_description
1 polymer ?
#
loop_
_entity_poly.entity_id
_entity_poly.type
_entity_poly.pdbx_seq_one_letter_code
_entity_poly.pdbx_strand_id
1 'polypeptide(L)'
;MTGPSVWSSPNLIQDDRDKNAILEAMSEFINGRNLRGQTALLISFECAFSIETVKILLKNGADPRIPDDNGETALDLAVRNERYTELFKFFMVKITDRDLTDMTRSLRLSKR
;
A
#
# COMPACT_ATOMS: atom_id res chain seq x y z
N MET A 1 35.24 10.74 -45.46
CA MET A 1 33.94 10.02 -45.48
C MET A 1 33.64 9.60 -44.05
N THR A 2 33.03 10.49 -43.26
CA THR A 2 32.71 10.25 -41.85
C THR A 2 31.38 9.50 -41.77
N GLY A 3 31.37 8.39 -41.03
CA GLY A 3 30.27 7.44 -40.90
C GLY A 3 28.99 8.02 -40.27
N PRO A 4 27.91 7.22 -40.23
CA PRO A 4 26.57 7.69 -39.95
C PRO A 4 26.49 8.26 -38.55
N SER A 5 25.82 9.41 -38.47
CA SER A 5 25.40 10.11 -37.27
C SER A 5 24.87 9.11 -36.24
N VAL A 6 25.69 8.80 -35.24
CA VAL A 6 25.23 8.13 -34.03
C VAL A 6 24.24 9.09 -33.41
N TRP A 7 22.95 8.80 -33.59
CA TRP A 7 21.88 9.41 -32.84
C TRP A 7 22.21 9.18 -31.37
N SER A 8 22.82 10.17 -30.76
CA SER A 8 23.06 10.22 -29.33
C SER A 8 21.68 10.44 -28.72
N SER A 9 20.97 9.36 -28.39
CA SER A 9 19.73 9.44 -27.63
C SER A 9 20.04 10.17 -26.33
N PRO A 10 19.59 11.42 -26.16
CA PRO A 10 19.85 12.15 -24.94
C PRO A 10 18.81 11.71 -23.91
N ASN A 11 19.31 11.34 -22.72
CA ASN A 11 18.59 11.34 -21.45
C ASN A 11 17.43 10.34 -21.29
N LEU A 12 17.74 9.15 -20.76
CA LEU A 12 16.71 8.39 -20.04
C LEU A 12 17.08 7.93 -18.63
N ILE A 13 18.31 8.08 -18.14
CA ILE A 13 18.64 7.67 -16.77
C ILE A 13 19.80 8.51 -16.21
N GLN A 14 19.56 9.73 -15.71
CA GLN A 14 20.55 10.46 -14.89
C GLN A 14 19.89 11.46 -13.93
N ASP A 15 19.14 11.01 -12.91
CA ASP A 15 19.11 11.68 -11.58
C ASP A 15 18.27 10.90 -10.56
N ASP A 16 18.71 10.89 -9.29
CA ASP A 16 17.95 10.34 -8.15
C ASP A 16 16.59 11.06 -7.91
N ARG A 17 16.41 12.25 -8.52
CA ARG A 17 15.14 13.00 -8.52
C ARG A 17 14.00 12.24 -9.20
N ASP A 18 14.30 11.52 -10.28
CA ASP A 18 13.30 10.72 -10.99
C ASP A 18 12.86 9.51 -10.14
N LYS A 19 13.78 8.91 -9.40
CA LYS A 19 13.48 7.77 -8.52
C LYS A 19 12.50 8.15 -7.40
N ASN A 20 12.67 9.32 -6.79
CA ASN A 20 11.76 9.80 -5.75
C ASN A 20 10.39 10.17 -6.34
N ALA A 21 10.37 10.85 -7.49
CA ALA A 21 9.12 11.17 -8.19
C ALA A 21 8.36 9.90 -8.62
N ILE A 22 9.07 8.87 -9.08
CA ILE A 22 8.49 7.55 -9.39
C ILE A 22 7.92 6.91 -8.12
N LEU A 23 8.66 6.92 -7.00
CA LEU A 23 8.19 6.32 -5.75
C LEU A 23 6.97 7.05 -5.19
N GLU A 24 6.96 8.37 -5.26
CA GLU A 24 5.83 9.21 -4.86
C GLU A 24 4.60 8.94 -5.73
N ALA A 25 4.75 8.97 -7.06
CA ALA A 25 3.67 8.64 -7.99
C ALA A 25 3.15 7.20 -7.79
N MET A 26 4.01 6.24 -7.51
CA MET A 26 3.61 4.87 -7.16
C MET A 26 2.83 4.82 -5.84
N SER A 27 3.24 5.60 -4.84
CA SER A 27 2.55 5.71 -3.55
C SER A 27 1.18 6.38 -3.68
N GLU A 28 1.08 7.46 -4.45
CA GLU A 28 -0.19 8.12 -4.76
C GLU A 28 -1.13 7.18 -5.50
N PHE A 29 -0.61 6.43 -6.48
CA PHE A 29 -1.39 5.47 -7.25
C PHE A 29 -1.91 4.31 -6.38
N ILE A 30 -1.03 3.65 -5.60
CA ILE A 30 -1.41 2.47 -4.81
C ILE A 30 -2.42 2.81 -3.70
N ASN A 31 -2.38 4.04 -3.20
CA ASN A 31 -3.27 4.57 -2.16
C ASN A 31 -4.42 5.42 -2.73
N GLY A 32 -4.59 5.43 -4.05
CA GLY A 32 -5.66 6.15 -4.72
C GLY A 32 -7.04 5.73 -4.21
N ARG A 33 -7.91 6.73 -4.00
CA ARG A 33 -9.27 6.54 -3.48
C ARG A 33 -10.28 6.63 -4.63
N ASN A 34 -11.26 5.73 -4.65
CA ASN A 34 -12.38 5.79 -5.59
C ASN A 34 -13.43 6.84 -5.15
N LEU A 35 -14.58 6.91 -5.85
CA LEU A 35 -15.68 7.84 -5.54
C LEU A 35 -16.37 7.59 -4.19
N ARG A 36 -16.07 6.49 -3.50
CA ARG A 36 -16.53 6.17 -2.14
C ARG A 36 -15.40 6.31 -1.11
N GLY A 37 -14.29 6.91 -1.50
CA GLY A 37 -13.11 7.05 -0.63
C GLY A 37 -12.31 5.77 -0.46
N GLN A 38 -12.63 4.69 -1.15
CA GLN A 38 -12.02 3.37 -0.90
C GLN A 38 -10.70 3.23 -1.66
N THR A 39 -9.68 2.70 -0.98
CA THR A 39 -8.43 2.29 -1.60
C THR A 39 -8.55 0.90 -2.23
N ALA A 40 -7.64 0.56 -3.15
CA ALA A 40 -7.57 -0.79 -3.73
C ALA A 40 -7.43 -1.88 -2.65
N LEU A 41 -6.72 -1.58 -1.55
CA LEU A 41 -6.56 -2.48 -0.42
C LEU A 41 -7.88 -2.67 0.33
N LEU A 42 -8.66 -1.62 0.55
CA LEU A 42 -9.96 -1.73 1.24
C LEU A 42 -10.97 -2.56 0.44
N ILE A 43 -11.08 -2.31 -0.87
CA ILE A 43 -11.95 -3.05 -1.79
C ILE A 43 -11.61 -4.55 -1.77
N SER A 44 -10.33 -4.91 -1.55
CA SER A 44 -9.94 -6.31 -1.51
C SER A 44 -10.59 -7.13 -0.40
N PHE A 45 -11.00 -6.47 0.70
CA PHE A 45 -11.77 -7.10 1.76
C PHE A 45 -13.26 -7.12 1.46
N GLU A 46 -13.79 -6.01 0.97
CA GLU A 46 -15.22 -5.88 0.62
C GLU A 46 -15.63 -6.91 -0.44
N CYS A 47 -14.79 -7.11 -1.47
CA CYS A 47 -15.01 -8.09 -2.54
C CYS A 47 -14.46 -9.48 -2.22
N ALA A 48 -13.95 -9.73 -1.01
CA ALA A 48 -13.37 -11.00 -0.58
C ALA A 48 -12.30 -11.58 -1.54
N PHE A 49 -11.41 -10.73 -2.04
CA PHE A 49 -10.32 -11.15 -2.94
C PHE A 49 -9.33 -12.10 -2.26
N SER A 50 -8.52 -12.76 -3.09
CA SER A 50 -7.52 -13.72 -2.60
C SER A 50 -6.50 -13.05 -1.66
N ILE A 51 -6.02 -13.81 -0.68
CA ILE A 51 -4.94 -13.38 0.23
C ILE A 51 -3.70 -12.92 -0.56
N GLU A 52 -3.45 -13.50 -1.74
CA GLU A 52 -2.32 -13.12 -2.58
C GLU A 52 -2.47 -11.71 -3.15
N THR A 53 -3.69 -11.31 -3.53
CA THR A 53 -3.98 -9.94 -3.96
C THR A 53 -3.66 -8.95 -2.86
N VAL A 54 -4.11 -9.24 -1.63
CA VAL A 54 -3.83 -8.41 -0.44
C VAL A 54 -2.33 -8.32 -0.17
N LYS A 55 -1.60 -9.43 -0.27
CA LYS A 55 -0.13 -9.46 -0.12
C LYS A 55 0.58 -8.59 -1.16
N ILE A 56 0.16 -8.66 -2.42
CA ILE A 56 0.76 -7.87 -3.50
C ILE A 56 0.57 -6.39 -3.23
N LEU A 57 -0.63 -5.97 -2.83
CA LEU A 57 -0.90 -4.56 -2.50
C LEU A 57 -0.05 -4.09 -1.32
N LEU A 58 0.01 -4.86 -0.23
CA LEU A 58 0.84 -4.52 0.94
C LEU A 58 2.34 -4.48 0.60
N LYS A 59 2.84 -5.42 -0.21
CA LYS A 59 4.24 -5.42 -0.66
C LYS A 59 4.59 -4.20 -1.51
N ASN A 60 3.62 -3.65 -2.23
CA ASN A 60 3.78 -2.44 -3.04
C ASN A 60 3.52 -1.14 -2.26
N GLY A 61 3.37 -1.20 -0.94
CA GLY A 61 3.26 -0.01 -0.09
C GLY A 61 1.84 0.55 0.07
N ALA A 62 0.82 -0.27 -0.18
CA ALA A 62 -0.55 0.10 0.16
C ALA A 62 -0.68 0.34 1.69
N ASP A 63 -1.17 1.52 2.07
CA ASP A 63 -1.40 1.90 3.47
C ASP A 63 -2.78 1.37 3.93
N PRO A 64 -2.82 0.45 4.90
CA PRO A 64 -4.07 -0.13 5.35
C PRO A 64 -4.86 0.77 6.32
N ARG A 65 -4.33 1.95 6.66
CA ARG A 65 -4.92 2.90 7.62
C ARG A 65 -5.78 3.96 6.95
N ILE A 66 -5.78 4.04 5.62
CA ILE A 66 -6.56 5.03 4.89
C ILE A 66 -8.05 4.66 4.99
N PRO A 67 -8.90 5.54 5.55
CA PRO A 67 -10.32 5.28 5.68
C PRO A 67 -11.08 5.57 4.38
N ASP A 68 -12.16 4.83 4.17
CA ASP A 68 -13.19 5.20 3.20
C ASP A 68 -14.06 6.37 3.71
N ASP A 69 -15.07 6.75 2.93
CA ASP A 69 -15.97 7.86 3.32
C ASP A 69 -16.90 7.51 4.49
N ASN A 70 -17.00 6.22 4.86
CA ASN A 70 -17.72 5.75 6.05
C ASN A 70 -16.81 5.70 7.30
N GLY A 71 -15.51 5.99 7.14
CA GLY A 71 -14.52 5.89 8.21
C GLY A 71 -13.98 4.47 8.43
N GLU A 72 -14.30 3.51 7.57
CA GLU A 72 -13.78 2.15 7.66
C GLU A 72 -12.38 2.06 7.04
N THR A 73 -11.43 1.41 7.71
CA THR A 73 -10.10 1.14 7.16
C THR A 73 -9.95 -0.32 6.75
N ALA A 74 -8.92 -0.62 5.93
CA ALA A 74 -8.58 -1.99 5.59
C ALA A 74 -8.21 -2.83 6.83
N LEU A 75 -7.62 -2.20 7.86
CA LEU A 75 -7.36 -2.84 9.14
C LEU A 75 -8.65 -3.25 9.86
N ASP A 76 -9.65 -2.36 9.88
CA ASP A 76 -10.94 -2.63 10.54
C ASP A 76 -11.67 -3.80 9.88
N LEU A 77 -11.54 -3.95 8.55
CA LEU A 77 -12.10 -5.09 7.82
C LEU A 77 -11.27 -6.36 8.00
N ALA A 78 -9.94 -6.25 8.07
CA ALA A 78 -9.04 -7.39 8.26
C ALA A 78 -9.27 -8.09 9.61
N VAL A 79 -9.53 -7.34 10.68
CA VAL A 79 -9.79 -7.93 12.01
C VAL A 79 -11.14 -8.64 12.11
N ARG A 80 -12.10 -8.25 11.27
CA ARG A 80 -13.42 -8.89 11.19
C ARG A 80 -13.37 -10.26 10.49
N ASN A 81 -12.27 -10.59 9.82
CA ASN A 81 -12.16 -11.80 9.02
C ASN A 81 -10.88 -12.57 9.34
N GLU A 82 -11.05 -13.73 9.97
CA GLU A 82 -9.95 -14.61 10.42
C GLU A 82 -8.93 -14.95 9.33
N ARG A 83 -9.36 -15.00 8.06
CA ARG A 83 -8.48 -15.30 6.92
C ARG A 83 -7.38 -14.28 6.72
N TYR A 84 -7.63 -13.02 7.08
CA TYR A 84 -6.68 -11.92 6.88
C TYR A 84 -6.00 -11.50 8.18
N THR A 85 -6.50 -11.91 9.34
CA THR A 85 -5.92 -11.63 10.65
C THR A 85 -4.44 -12.05 10.74
N GLU A 86 -4.10 -13.26 10.31
CA GLU A 86 -2.70 -13.74 10.36
C GLU A 86 -1.80 -13.02 9.36
N LEU A 87 -2.33 -12.68 8.17
CA LEU A 87 -1.62 -11.90 7.17
C LEU A 87 -1.25 -10.51 7.73
N PHE A 88 -2.24 -9.84 8.34
CA PHE A 88 -2.04 -8.52 8.89
C PHE A 88 -1.19 -8.54 10.14
N LYS A 89 -1.25 -9.56 11.01
CA LYS A 89 -0.27 -9.73 12.09
C LYS A 89 1.15 -9.77 11.55
N PHE A 90 1.41 -10.55 10.51
CA PHE A 90 2.74 -10.66 9.92
C PHE A 90 3.24 -9.35 9.29
N PHE A 91 2.39 -8.66 8.52
CA PHE A 91 2.76 -7.39 7.88
C PHE A 91 2.80 -6.22 8.86
N MET A 92 1.88 -6.17 9.83
CA MET A 92 1.87 -5.17 10.88
C MET A 92 3.16 -5.27 11.67
N VAL A 93 3.59 -6.44 12.16
CA VAL A 93 4.87 -6.59 12.89
C VAL A 93 6.05 -6.00 12.12
N LYS A 94 6.10 -6.19 10.79
CA LYS A 94 7.13 -5.60 9.93
C LYS A 94 7.05 -4.08 9.80
N ILE A 95 5.84 -3.52 9.81
CA ILE A 95 5.61 -2.06 9.80
C ILE A 95 5.83 -1.48 11.20
N THR A 96 5.49 -2.23 12.26
CA THR A 96 5.55 -1.78 13.66
C THR A 96 6.99 -1.66 14.17
N ASP A 97 7.95 -2.44 13.69
CA ASP A 97 9.38 -2.17 13.96
C ASP A 97 9.81 -0.74 13.55
N ARG A 98 9.04 -0.04 12.71
CA ARG A 98 9.26 1.38 12.38
C ARG A 98 8.38 2.40 13.14
N ASP A 99 7.19 2.03 13.62
CA ASP A 99 6.14 3.01 14.06
C ASP A 99 5.41 2.64 15.39
N LEU A 100 6.05 1.90 16.30
CA LEU A 100 5.45 1.08 17.38
C LEU A 100 4.60 1.70 18.52
N THR A 101 3.87 2.81 18.43
CA THR A 101 3.20 3.38 19.64
C THR A 101 1.67 3.42 19.73
N ASP A 102 0.89 3.48 18.65
CA ASP A 102 -0.56 3.76 18.82
C ASP A 102 -1.54 2.63 18.49
N MET A 103 -1.27 1.77 17.51
CA MET A 103 -2.30 0.86 17.00
C MET A 103 -2.51 -0.43 17.81
N THR A 104 -1.48 -0.91 18.51
CA THR A 104 -1.56 -2.09 19.38
C THR A 104 -2.40 -1.85 20.65
N ARG A 105 -2.65 -0.58 21.02
CA ARG A 105 -3.58 -0.23 22.10
C ARG A 105 -5.03 -0.47 21.69
N SER A 106 -5.43 -0.08 20.48
CA SER A 106 -6.82 -0.23 20.01
C SER A 106 -7.22 -1.70 19.84
N LEU A 107 -6.32 -2.56 19.34
CA LEU A 107 -6.59 -3.99 19.20
C LEU A 107 -6.71 -4.74 20.54
N ARG A 108 -6.09 -4.21 21.62
CA ARG A 108 -6.16 -4.81 22.97
C ARG A 108 -7.46 -4.48 23.69
N LEU A 109 -8.18 -3.44 23.27
CA LEU A 109 -9.37 -2.95 23.96
C LEU A 109 -10.68 -3.61 23.50
N SER A 110 -10.69 -4.36 22.39
CA SER A 110 -11.88 -5.12 21.96
C SER A 110 -12.04 -6.48 22.66
N LYS A 111 -11.15 -6.80 23.62
CA LYS A 111 -11.29 -7.92 24.55
C LYS A 111 -11.50 -7.40 25.96
N ARG A 112 -12.67 -6.83 26.22
CA ARG A 112 -13.25 -6.73 27.56
C ARG A 112 -14.73 -7.02 27.48
#